data_AF-A0A9D7FE88-F1
#
_entry.id   AF-A0A9D7FE88-F1
#
_cell.length_a   1.000
_cell.length_b   1.000
_cell.length_c   1.000
_cell.angle_alpha   90.00
_cell.angle_beta   90.00
_cell.angle_gamma   90.00
#
_symmetry.space_group_name_H-M   'P 1'
#
loop_
_entity.id
_entity.type
_entity.pdbx_description
1 polymer ?
#
loop_
_entity_poly.entity_id
_entity_poly.type
_entity_poly.pdbx_seq_one_letter_code
_entity_poly.pdbx_strand_id
1 'polypeptide(L)'
;MYDNVRIRRSASAQYEELTAYTPELTVLPDVEKAFTKSPVLITQGKSWMKGVGMQVDNRAQTYLLESQAVAVLESKHAKKQKP
;
A
#
# COMPACT_ATOMS: atom_id res chain seq x y z
N MET A 1 -6.88 4.28 14.78
CA MET A 1 -6.84 5.64 14.20
C MET A 1 -8.05 5.78 13.28
N TYR A 2 -8.72 6.93 13.29
CA TYR A 2 -9.92 7.21 12.51
C TYR A 2 -9.76 8.54 11.75
N ASP A 3 -10.55 8.76 10.70
CA ASP A 3 -10.62 9.96 9.86
C ASP A 3 -9.33 10.30 9.08
N ASN A 4 -9.05 9.52 8.02
CA ASN A 4 -7.96 9.70 7.04
C ASN A 4 -6.59 9.23 7.51
N VAL A 5 -6.47 7.93 7.73
CA VAL A 5 -5.18 7.31 8.01
C VAL A 5 -4.33 7.26 6.74
N ARG A 6 -3.11 7.78 6.84
CA ARG A 6 -2.07 7.69 5.81
C ARG A 6 -0.89 6.88 6.32
N ILE A 7 -0.64 5.73 5.72
CA ILE A 7 0.57 4.94 5.93
C ILE A 7 1.60 5.39 4.88
N ARG A 8 2.84 5.65 5.29
CA ARG A 8 3.92 6.09 4.39
C ARG A 8 5.16 5.22 4.59
N ARG A 9 5.67 4.65 3.50
CA ARG A 9 7.02 4.10 3.41
C ARG A 9 7.85 5.01 2.51
N SER A 10 8.87 5.63 3.09
CA SER A 10 9.77 6.54 2.38
C SER A 10 10.40 5.86 1.16
N ALA A 11 10.67 6.66 0.12
CA ALA A 11 11.43 6.21 -1.03
C ALA A 11 12.84 5.76 -0.61
N SER A 12 13.39 4.81 -1.37
CA SER A 12 14.78 4.35 -1.27
C SER A 12 15.39 4.29 -2.67
N ALA A 13 16.67 3.95 -2.77
CA ALA A 13 17.34 3.79 -4.07
C ALA A 13 16.66 2.77 -4.99
N GLN A 14 15.90 1.82 -4.45
CA GLN A 14 15.27 0.73 -5.20
C GLN A 14 13.76 0.91 -5.41
N TYR A 15 13.12 1.69 -4.55
CA TYR A 15 11.66 1.77 -4.46
C TYR A 15 11.21 3.21 -4.32
N GLU A 16 10.25 3.61 -5.15
CA GLU A 16 9.53 4.87 -4.95
C GLU A 16 8.73 4.83 -3.65
N GLU A 17 8.38 6.03 -3.16
CA GLU A 17 7.54 6.19 -1.98
C GLU A 17 6.24 5.41 -2.14
N LEU A 18 5.88 4.64 -1.11
CA LEU A 18 4.58 3.98 -1.03
C LEU A 18 3.72 4.73 -0.02
N THR A 19 2.50 5.07 -0.44
CA THR A 19 1.47 5.61 0.44
C THR A 19 0.25 4.69 0.40
N ALA A 20 -0.35 4.43 1.56
CA ALA A 20 -1.67 3.80 1.66
C ALA A 20 -2.64 4.72 2.40
N TYR A 21 -3.85 4.88 1.85
CA TYR A 21 -4.93 5.68 2.40
C TYR A 21 -6.10 4.80 2.78
N THR A 22 -6.64 5.00 3.98
CA THR A 22 -7.82 4.29 4.50
C THR A 22 -8.51 5.15 5.56
N PRO A 23 -9.85 5.07 5.73
CA PRO A 23 -10.55 5.87 6.74
C PRO A 23 -10.18 5.47 8.17
N GLU A 24 -9.80 4.22 8.41
CA GLU A 24 -9.46 3.71 9.73
C GLU A 24 -8.33 2.68 9.67
N LEU A 25 -7.56 2.59 10.76
CA LEU A 25 -6.51 1.58 10.91
C LEU A 25 -6.36 1.22 12.39
N THR A 26 -6.38 -0.07 12.69
CA THR A 26 -5.99 -0.60 13.99
C THR A 26 -4.52 -0.98 13.93
N VAL A 27 -3.72 -0.39 14.82
CA VAL A 27 -2.28 -0.65 14.93
C VAL A 27 -2.03 -1.47 16.19
N LEU A 28 -1.22 -2.51 16.06
CA LEU A 28 -0.75 -3.38 17.13
C LEU A 28 0.77 -3.19 17.25
N PRO A 29 1.25 -2.20 18.02
CA PRO A 29 2.66 -1.78 18.03
C PRO A 29 3.59 -2.89 18.53
N ASP A 30 3.19 -3.60 19.59
CA ASP A 30 4.00 -4.62 20.26
C ASP A 30 4.42 -5.77 19.35
N VAL A 31 3.58 -6.06 18.35
CA VAL A 31 3.80 -7.11 17.35
C VAL A 31 4.08 -6.55 15.95
N GLU A 32 4.23 -5.24 15.83
CA GLU A 32 4.53 -4.52 14.58
C GLU A 32 3.57 -4.83 13.43
N LYS A 33 2.28 -4.97 13.75
CA LYS A 33 1.22 -5.25 12.79
C LYS A 33 0.18 -4.13 12.76
N ALA A 34 -0.51 -4.02 11.64
CA ALA A 34 -1.71 -3.20 11.54
C ALA A 34 -2.74 -3.86 10.64
N PHE A 35 -4.02 -3.55 10.84
CA PHE A 35 -5.08 -4.01 9.96
C PHE A 35 -6.21 -3.00 9.84
N THR A 36 -6.95 -3.10 8.76
CA THR A 36 -8.20 -2.39 8.52
C THR A 36 -9.16 -3.29 7.77
N LYS A 37 -10.47 -3.13 8.00
CA LYS A 37 -11.53 -3.78 7.21
C LYS A 37 -12.13 -2.83 6.17
N SER A 38 -11.71 -1.57 6.20
CA SER A 38 -12.22 -0.52 5.34
C SER A 38 -11.56 -0.56 3.95
N PRO A 39 -12.11 0.19 2.97
CA PRO A 39 -11.45 0.40 1.69
C PRO A 39 -10.05 0.99 1.85
N VAL A 40 -9.13 0.56 1.00
CA VAL A 40 -7.74 1.03 0.96
C VAL A 40 -7.35 1.39 -0.46
N LEU A 41 -6.62 2.50 -0.60
CA LEU A 41 -5.91 2.88 -1.83
C LEU A 41 -4.41 2.94 -1.53
N ILE A 42 -3.63 2.13 -2.23
CA ILE A 42 -2.17 2.09 -2.19
C ILE A 42 -1.63 2.69 -3.48
N THR A 43 -0.64 3.59 -3.36
CA THR A 43 0.06 4.21 -4.50
C THR A 43 1.55 4.05 -4.32
N GLN A 44 2.26 3.69 -5.39
CA GLN A 44 3.70 3.67 -5.47
C GLN A 44 4.15 4.11 -6.87
N GLY A 45 4.66 5.33 -6.98
CA GLY A 45 4.96 5.93 -8.28
C GLY A 45 3.73 6.00 -9.17
N LYS A 46 3.83 5.46 -10.40
CA LYS A 46 2.67 5.34 -11.31
C LYS A 46 1.85 4.08 -11.09
N SER A 47 2.27 3.21 -10.16
CA SER A 47 1.50 2.03 -9.78
C SER A 47 0.49 2.37 -8.70
N TRP A 48 -0.69 1.78 -8.78
CA TRP A 48 -1.70 1.89 -7.74
C TRP A 48 -2.45 0.57 -7.57
N MET A 49 -3.00 0.38 -6.38
CA MET A 49 -3.80 -0.76 -6.03
C MET A 49 -4.90 -0.34 -5.06
N LYS A 50 -6.11 -0.86 -5.24
CA LYS A 50 -7.23 -0.64 -4.33
C LYS A 50 -7.88 -1.96 -3.94
N GLY A 51 -8.53 -1.99 -2.79
CA GLY A 51 -9.31 -3.12 -2.32
C GLY A 51 -10.01 -2.82 -1.01
N VAL A 52 -10.60 -3.85 -0.41
CA VAL A 52 -11.29 -3.78 0.89
C VAL A 52 -10.64 -4.76 1.84
N GLY A 53 -10.27 -4.25 3.02
CA GLY A 53 -9.50 -4.98 4.00
C GLY A 53 -8.01 -5.01 3.68
N MET A 54 -7.17 -4.76 4.69
CA MET A 54 -5.72 -4.85 4.55
C MET A 54 -5.08 -5.29 5.87
N GLN A 55 -4.05 -6.14 5.76
CA GLN A 55 -3.14 -6.49 6.85
C GLN A 55 -1.72 -6.04 6.51
N VAL A 56 -1.04 -5.45 7.48
CA VAL A 56 0.33 -4.95 7.39
C VAL A 56 1.18 -5.70 8.40
N ASP A 57 2.28 -6.26 7.93
CA ASP A 57 3.37 -6.78 8.75
C ASP A 57 4.62 -5.94 8.45
N ASN A 58 5.02 -5.08 9.39
CA ASN A 58 6.15 -4.18 9.18
C ASN A 58 7.50 -4.92 9.24
N ARG A 59 7.59 -6.02 10.01
CA ARG A 59 8.80 -6.85 10.09
C ARG A 59 9.08 -7.54 8.77
N ALA A 60 8.04 -8.10 8.17
CA ALA A 60 8.11 -8.74 6.86
C ALA A 60 7.96 -7.75 5.69
N GLN A 61 7.76 -6.46 5.96
CA GLN A 61 7.42 -5.43 4.97
C GLN A 61 6.32 -5.84 3.98
N THR A 62 5.33 -6.58 4.45
CA THR A 62 4.30 -7.20 3.63
C THR A 62 2.95 -6.51 3.83
N TYR A 63 2.22 -6.31 2.74
CA TYR A 63 0.88 -5.75 2.70
C TYR A 63 -0.04 -6.73 1.99
N LEU A 64 -1.04 -7.26 2.69
CA LEU A 64 -2.04 -8.17 2.15
C LEU A 64 -3.36 -7.43 2.01
N LEU A 65 -3.87 -7.29 0.79
CA LEU A 65 -5.25 -6.86 0.54
C LEU A 65 -6.17 -8.08 0.57
N GLU A 66 -7.27 -7.99 1.31
CA GLU A 66 -8.12 -9.15 1.61
C GLU A 66 -9.13 -9.44 0.49
N SER A 67 -9.71 -8.40 -0.11
CA SER A 67 -10.77 -8.57 -1.11
C SER A 67 -10.87 -7.40 -2.08
N GLN A 68 -11.60 -7.62 -3.19
CA GLN A 68 -11.86 -6.60 -4.23
C GLN A 68 -10.58 -5.94 -4.77
N ALA A 69 -9.48 -6.69 -4.78
CA ALA A 69 -8.18 -6.20 -5.16
C ALA A 69 -8.13 -5.92 -6.66
N VAL A 70 -7.86 -4.66 -7.01
CA VAL A 70 -7.62 -4.21 -8.39
C VAL A 70 -6.35 -3.39 -8.40
N ALA A 71 -5.46 -3.66 -9.34
CA ALA A 71 -4.17 -2.98 -9.45
C ALA A 71 -3.86 -2.56 -10.88
N VAL A 72 -3.17 -1.43 -11.00
CA VAL A 72 -2.41 -1.06 -12.19
C VAL A 72 -0.96 -0.97 -11.76
N LEU A 73 -0.10 -1.79 -12.36
CA LEU A 73 1.31 -1.84 -12.03
C LEU A 73 2.11 -1.28 -13.21
N GLU A 74 2.93 -0.26 -12.95
CA GLU A 74 3.89 0.22 -13.93
C GLU A 74 4.95 -0.85 -14.13
N SER A 75 5.09 -1.32 -15.36
CA SER A 75 6.16 -2.25 -15.70
C SER A 75 7.46 -1.50 -15.87
N LYS A 76 8.48 -1.86 -15.08
CA LYS A 76 9.87 -1.44 -15.31
C LYS A 76 10.42 -1.87 -16.68
N HIS A 77 9.71 -2.79 -17.35
CA HIS A 77 10.05 -3.37 -18.66
C HIS A 77 9.05 -3.03 -19.77
N ALA A 78 8.02 -2.21 -19.51
CA ALA A 78 7.19 -1.66 -20.59
C ALA A 78 8.12 -0.82 -21.46
N LYS A 79 8.54 -1.39 -22.60
CA LYS A 79 9.51 -0.81 -23.53
C LYS A 79 9.24 0.68 -23.63
N LYS A 80 10.27 1.50 -23.36
CA LYS A 80 10.31 2.88 -23.83
C LYS A 80 10.00 2.81 -25.34
N GLN A 81 8.76 3.08 -25.74
CA GLN A 81 8.47 3.37 -27.14
C GLN A 81 9.25 4.65 -27.41
N LYS A 82 10.39 4.48 -28.10
CA LYS A 82 11.12 5.60 -28.65
C LYS A 82 10.19 6.27 -29.68
N PRO A 83 10.10 7.61 -29.68
CA PRO A 83 9.40 8.35 -30.72
C PRO A 83 10.02 8.08 -32.09
#